data_AF-A0A954PWR8-F1
#
_entry.id   AF-A0A954PWR8-F1
#
_cell.length_a   1.000
_cell.length_b   1.000
_cell.length_c   1.000
_cell.angle_alpha   90.00
_cell.angle_beta   90.00
_cell.angle_gamma   90.00
#
_symmetry.space_group_name_H-M   'P 1'
#
loop_
_entity.id
_entity.type
_entity.pdbx_description
1 polymer ?
#
loop_
_entity_poly.entity_id
_entity_poly.type
_entity_poly.pdbx_seq_one_letter_code
_entity_poly.pdbx_strand_id
1 'polypeptide(L)'
;HRDIKPENILMAKDGSVKIADFGLSRILGNETQSAALTRTHQVMGTPRYMAPEQLAGTHSVDHRADIYSLGVVFYEMLTGELPIGRFAAPSQKVEIDVRLDDVVLRTLEAEPQRRYQHASQIKSDVQTIASTENPGLARTIDLADVDRPADGVAPGTPSTASLQQQELAARLLLSRRELMNRVRMSLRPLMRGQVIQILIGVAIIVLGVQCWALNMDVPHRVICGAILHLYGILVIAAGAAVCTRINRIDYSEPVDQIRDRLASLRSVYLQVGGVIGFPWWLMWIPVAVAIRFDFVMHPYSLVPSLIVGVIGMVVSYWLYLRVQKSDSPSAETWRKRFAGDSIANASLALKEIEQAQIQ
;
A
#
# COMPACT_ATOMS: atom_id res chain seq x y z
N HIS A 1 14.85 10.02 -10.96
CA HIS A 1 15.55 11.08 -11.71
C HIS A 1 16.74 11.61 -10.92
N ARG A 2 16.52 11.96 -9.64
CA ARG A 2 17.44 12.57 -8.67
C ARG A 2 17.85 14.01 -8.96
N ASP A 3 17.39 14.56 -10.08
CA ASP A 3 17.64 15.94 -10.51
C ASP A 3 16.36 16.55 -11.12
N ILE A 4 15.23 16.49 -10.41
CA ILE A 4 14.01 17.18 -10.86
C ILE A 4 14.16 18.66 -10.53
N LYS A 5 14.14 19.50 -11.56
CA LYS A 5 14.28 20.95 -11.48
C LYS A 5 13.67 21.60 -12.73
N PRO A 6 13.33 22.90 -12.71
CA PRO A 6 12.68 23.56 -13.83
C PRO A 6 13.45 23.43 -15.16
N GLU A 7 14.79 23.47 -15.12
CA GLU A 7 15.65 23.36 -16.31
C GLU A 7 15.55 21.99 -17.00
N ASN A 8 15.15 20.96 -16.25
CA ASN A 8 14.99 19.60 -16.75
C ASN A 8 13.52 19.28 -17.14
N ILE A 9 12.61 20.26 -17.06
CA ILE A 9 11.20 20.14 -17.45
C ILE A 9 10.98 21.00 -18.68
N LEU A 10 10.95 20.35 -19.85
CA LEU A 10 10.85 21.01 -21.14
C LEU A 10 9.40 21.07 -21.61
N MET A 11 9.02 22.20 -22.19
CA MET A 11 7.74 22.37 -22.89
C MET A 11 7.98 22.35 -24.40
N ALA A 12 7.38 21.40 -25.09
CA ALA A 12 7.42 21.33 -26.55
C ALA A 12 6.45 22.34 -27.18
N LYS A 13 6.64 22.64 -28.47
CA LYS A 13 5.81 23.62 -29.21
C LYS A 13 4.33 23.25 -29.27
N ASP A 14 4.01 21.97 -29.11
CA ASP A 14 2.65 21.44 -29.06
C ASP A 14 2.01 21.54 -27.66
N GLY A 15 2.71 22.14 -26.69
CA GLY A 15 2.27 22.25 -25.30
C GLY A 15 2.53 21.00 -24.45
N SER A 16 3.12 19.94 -25.01
CA SER A 16 3.46 18.75 -24.24
C SER A 16 4.66 19.00 -23.32
N VAL A 17 4.57 18.51 -22.08
CA VAL A 17 5.66 18.59 -21.09
C VAL A 17 6.48 17.30 -21.11
N LYS A 18 7.81 17.43 -21.17
CA LYS A 18 8.75 16.31 -21.20
C LYS A 18 9.85 16.51 -20.16
N ILE A 19 10.24 15.44 -19.48
CA ILE A 19 11.36 15.45 -18.55
C ILE A 19 12.64 15.11 -19.34
N ALA A 20 13.69 15.86 -19.12
CA ALA A 20 15.01 15.71 -19.75
C ALA A 20 16.10 15.48 -18.70
N ASP A 21 17.28 15.10 -19.17
CA ASP A 21 18.51 14.91 -18.37
C ASP A 21 18.45 13.83 -17.27
N PHE A 22 18.37 12.57 -17.71
CA PHE A 22 18.44 11.39 -16.84
C PHE A 22 19.86 11.07 -16.35
N GLY A 23 20.84 11.99 -16.43
CA GLY A 23 22.26 11.74 -16.15
C GLY A 23 22.59 11.22 -14.74
N LEU A 24 21.71 11.45 -13.76
CA LEU A 24 21.84 10.95 -12.38
C LEU A 24 20.85 9.82 -12.05
N SER A 25 20.18 9.26 -13.06
CA SER A 25 19.17 8.22 -12.87
C SER A 25 19.82 6.88 -12.56
N ARG A 26 19.43 6.28 -11.44
CA ARG A 26 19.77 4.90 -11.09
C ARG A 26 18.64 3.98 -11.46
N ILE A 27 18.92 2.94 -12.26
CA ILE A 27 17.97 1.85 -12.51
C ILE A 27 17.86 1.05 -11.21
N LEU A 28 16.66 1.03 -10.61
CA LEU A 28 16.33 0.17 -9.48
C LEU A 28 16.22 -1.27 -10.00
N GLY A 29 17.35 -1.98 -10.11
CA GLY A 29 17.37 -3.35 -10.64
C GLY A 29 18.69 -4.12 -10.54
N ASN A 30 19.85 -3.46 -10.48
CA ASN A 30 21.14 -4.15 -10.34
C ASN A 30 21.89 -3.70 -9.08
N GLU A 31 22.05 -4.62 -8.12
CA GLU A 31 22.87 -4.48 -6.90
C GLU A 31 24.38 -4.62 -7.14
N THR A 32 24.87 -4.36 -8.35
CA THR A 32 26.30 -4.56 -8.63
C THR A 32 26.83 -3.42 -9.48
N GLN A 33 27.21 -2.34 -8.80
CA GLN A 33 28.40 -1.55 -9.13
C GLN A 33 28.61 -0.51 -8.01
N SER A 34 29.35 -0.92 -6.99
CA SER A 34 30.00 0.00 -6.07
C SER A 34 31.31 0.49 -6.69
N ALA A 35 31.54 1.79 -6.52
CA ALA A 35 32.84 2.43 -6.40
C ALA A 35 33.76 2.48 -7.64
N ALA A 36 33.63 3.58 -8.40
CA ALA A 36 34.78 4.39 -8.80
C ALA A 36 34.31 5.75 -9.34
N LEU A 37 34.31 6.77 -8.48
CA LEU A 37 34.75 8.14 -8.80
C LEU A 37 34.84 8.94 -7.48
N THR A 38 35.99 8.74 -6.88
CA THR A 38 36.73 9.56 -5.91
C THR A 38 36.43 11.06 -5.86
N ARG A 39 36.33 11.53 -4.60
CA ARG A 39 36.95 12.73 -3.99
C ARG A 39 36.67 14.12 -4.58
N THR A 40 36.46 15.02 -3.60
CA THR A 40 36.56 16.50 -3.62
C THR A 40 35.37 17.29 -4.17
N HIS A 41 34.55 17.82 -3.26
CA HIS A 41 33.95 19.16 -3.31
C HIS A 41 33.31 19.63 -4.63
N GLN A 42 32.43 18.84 -5.23
CA GLN A 42 31.45 19.37 -6.18
C GLN A 42 30.06 18.91 -5.79
N VAL A 43 29.35 19.77 -5.05
CA VAL A 43 27.89 19.84 -5.09
C VAL A 43 27.54 20.26 -6.52
N MET A 44 27.59 19.30 -7.45
CA MET A 44 27.26 19.53 -8.85
C MET A 44 25.75 19.36 -9.00
N GLY A 45 25.04 20.47 -8.77
CA GLY A 45 23.59 20.62 -8.84
C GLY A 45 23.16 21.78 -7.97
N THR A 46 22.14 22.53 -8.36
CA THR A 46 21.57 23.59 -7.52
C THR A 46 20.91 22.91 -6.31
N PRO A 47 21.46 22.97 -5.08
CA PRO A 47 20.98 22.18 -3.93
C PRO A 47 19.54 22.53 -3.52
N ARG A 48 18.96 23.58 -4.11
CA ARG A 48 17.66 24.16 -3.78
C ARG A 48 16.48 23.23 -4.01
N TYR A 49 16.61 22.23 -4.90
CA TYR A 49 15.54 21.25 -5.20
C TYR A 49 15.80 19.87 -4.60
N MET A 50 16.98 19.63 -4.02
CA MET A 50 17.34 18.30 -3.52
C MET A 50 16.60 17.95 -2.24
N ALA A 51 16.19 16.69 -2.12
CA ALA A 51 15.61 16.18 -0.89
C ALA A 51 16.63 16.17 0.26
N PRO A 52 16.19 16.35 1.53
CA PRO A 52 17.10 16.33 2.69
C PRO A 52 17.99 15.09 2.77
N GLU A 53 17.46 13.91 2.43
CA GLU A 53 18.20 12.66 2.42
C GLU A 53 19.26 12.56 1.31
N GLN A 54 19.08 13.30 0.19
CA GLN A 54 20.08 13.42 -0.87
C GLN A 54 21.25 14.29 -0.42
N LEU A 55 20.95 15.41 0.26
CA LEU A 55 21.96 16.31 0.82
C LEU A 55 22.78 15.63 1.94
N ALA A 56 22.14 14.76 2.72
CA ALA A 56 22.80 13.98 3.76
C ALA A 56 23.72 12.87 3.22
N GLY A 57 23.76 12.64 1.90
CA GLY A 57 24.63 11.62 1.28
C GLY A 57 24.27 10.19 1.66
N THR A 58 23.00 9.93 2.02
CA THR A 58 22.58 8.60 2.49
C THR A 58 22.57 7.61 1.31
N HIS A 59 23.10 6.40 1.49
CA HIS A 59 23.12 5.39 0.42
C HIS A 59 21.72 4.88 0.00
N SER A 60 20.67 5.20 0.77
CA SER A 60 19.30 4.71 0.61
C SER A 60 18.31 5.74 0.04
N VAL A 61 18.73 6.59 -0.90
CA VAL A 61 17.83 7.51 -1.60
C VAL A 61 16.98 6.73 -2.61
N ASP A 62 15.67 6.68 -2.39
CA ASP A 62 14.67 6.08 -3.29
C ASP A 62 13.92 7.13 -4.13
N HIS A 63 12.87 6.70 -4.84
CA HIS A 63 12.07 7.56 -5.73
C HIS A 63 11.32 8.69 -5.02
N ARG A 64 11.20 8.65 -3.68
CA ARG A 64 10.51 9.70 -2.90
C ARG A 64 11.34 10.98 -2.77
N ALA A 65 12.61 10.93 -3.13
CA ALA A 65 13.43 12.12 -3.31
C ALA A 65 12.99 12.94 -4.53
N ASP A 66 12.59 12.27 -5.62
CA ASP A 66 12.02 12.95 -6.80
C ASP A 66 10.69 13.63 -6.48
N ILE A 67 9.89 13.01 -5.59
CA ILE A 67 8.62 13.56 -5.10
C ILE A 67 8.84 14.86 -4.33
N TYR A 68 9.87 14.92 -3.49
CA TYR A 68 10.24 16.15 -2.79
C TYR A 68 10.66 17.24 -3.76
N SER A 69 11.56 16.89 -4.69
CA SER A 69 12.07 17.81 -5.70
C SER A 69 10.94 18.38 -6.56
N LEU A 70 9.98 17.53 -6.96
CA LEU A 70 8.75 17.96 -7.65
C LEU A 70 7.90 18.90 -6.78
N GLY A 71 7.81 18.66 -5.47
CA GLY A 71 7.14 19.54 -4.53
C GLY A 71 7.76 20.94 -4.46
N VAL A 72 9.10 21.01 -4.48
CA VAL A 72 9.83 22.29 -4.54
C VAL A 72 9.51 23.04 -5.82
N VAL A 73 9.59 22.37 -6.98
CA VAL A 73 9.23 22.96 -8.27
C VAL A 73 7.77 23.40 -8.27
N PHE A 74 6.86 22.60 -7.70
CA PHE A 74 5.45 22.94 -7.67
C PHE A 74 5.16 24.16 -6.80
N TYR A 75 5.78 24.25 -5.62
CA TYR A 75 5.71 25.44 -4.76
C TYR A 75 6.22 26.69 -5.50
N GLU A 76 7.35 26.58 -6.19
CA GLU A 76 7.94 27.69 -6.95
C GLU A 76 7.07 28.11 -8.14
N MET A 77 6.49 27.16 -8.87
CA MET A 77 5.56 27.48 -9.97
C MET A 77 4.30 28.20 -9.47
N LEU A 78 3.82 27.86 -8.27
CA LEU A 78 2.64 28.50 -7.69
C LEU A 78 2.95 29.89 -7.10
N THR A 79 4.08 30.03 -6.41
CA THR A 79 4.37 31.21 -5.58
C THR A 79 5.44 32.14 -6.14
N GLY A 80 6.23 31.68 -7.12
CA GLY A 80 7.43 32.35 -7.63
C GLY A 80 8.64 32.29 -6.68
N GLU A 81 8.52 31.66 -5.51
CA GLU A 81 9.57 31.60 -4.50
C GLU A 81 9.92 30.14 -4.13
N LEU A 82 11.10 29.92 -3.57
CA LEU A 82 11.50 28.60 -3.09
C LEU A 82 11.14 28.38 -1.61
N PRO A 83 10.73 27.16 -1.22
CA PRO A 83 10.36 26.82 0.16
C PRO A 83 11.61 26.63 1.05
N ILE A 84 12.30 27.73 1.39
CA ILE A 84 13.53 27.71 2.20
C ILE A 84 13.21 27.94 3.68
N GLY A 85 13.66 27.03 4.55
CA GLY A 85 13.51 27.17 6.00
C GLY A 85 12.04 27.10 6.41
N ARG A 86 11.55 28.14 7.09
CA ARG A 86 10.12 28.26 7.43
C ARG A 86 9.42 29.06 6.33
N PHE A 87 8.67 28.38 5.49
CA PHE A 87 7.90 28.97 4.39
C PHE A 87 6.40 28.90 4.68
N ALA A 88 5.64 29.87 4.15
CA ALA A 88 4.18 29.89 4.24
C ALA A 88 3.57 28.94 3.20
N ALA A 89 2.34 28.47 3.45
CA ALA A 89 1.62 27.66 2.49
C ALA A 89 1.31 28.47 1.20
N PRO A 90 1.27 27.85 0.01
CA PRO A 90 1.01 28.55 -1.25
C PRO A 90 -0.24 29.46 -1.22
N SER A 91 -1.37 29.00 -0.66
CA SER A 91 -2.61 29.78 -0.57
C SER A 91 -2.51 31.05 0.29
N GLN A 92 -1.51 31.13 1.17
CA GLN A 92 -1.25 32.34 1.98
C GLN A 92 -0.47 33.41 1.20
N LYS A 93 0.13 33.03 0.07
CA LYS A 93 0.95 33.92 -0.77
C LYS A 93 0.24 34.31 -2.06
N VAL A 94 -0.48 33.38 -2.65
CA VAL A 94 -1.14 33.56 -3.95
C VAL A 94 -2.58 33.08 -3.85
N GLU A 95 -3.46 33.70 -4.63
CA GLU A 95 -4.85 33.29 -4.73
C GLU A 95 -4.96 31.99 -5.53
N ILE A 96 -5.01 30.88 -4.82
CA ILE A 96 -5.17 29.54 -5.37
C ILE A 96 -6.11 28.71 -4.49
N ASP A 97 -6.53 27.55 -5.01
CA ASP A 97 -7.29 26.60 -4.21
C ASP A 97 -6.46 26.08 -3.02
N VAL A 98 -6.95 26.30 -1.80
CA VAL A 98 -6.32 25.87 -0.53
C VAL A 98 -6.03 24.36 -0.51
N ARG A 99 -6.78 23.55 -1.27
CA ARG A 99 -6.52 22.10 -1.39
C ARG A 99 -5.14 21.80 -1.99
N LEU A 100 -4.55 22.72 -2.76
CA LEU A 100 -3.19 22.57 -3.29
C LEU A 100 -2.12 22.65 -2.19
N ASP A 101 -2.40 23.32 -1.06
CA ASP A 101 -1.45 23.42 0.04
C ASP A 101 -1.10 22.04 0.59
N ASP A 102 -2.08 21.14 0.78
CA ASP A 102 -1.82 19.79 1.30
C ASP A 102 -0.96 18.99 0.33
N VAL A 103 -1.18 19.12 -0.99
CA VAL A 103 -0.36 18.44 -2.01
C VAL A 103 1.08 18.93 -1.92
N VAL A 104 1.29 20.25 -1.86
CA VAL A 104 2.62 20.84 -1.83
C VAL A 104 3.32 20.57 -0.50
N LEU A 105 2.67 20.77 0.64
CA LEU A 105 3.26 20.53 1.96
C LEU A 105 3.60 19.05 2.16
N ARG A 106 2.75 18.13 1.69
CA ARG A 106 3.00 16.69 1.79
C ARG A 106 4.15 16.23 0.90
N THR A 107 4.33 16.80 -0.29
CA THR A 107 5.50 16.51 -1.11
C THR A 107 6.79 17.00 -0.43
N LEU A 108 6.72 18.12 0.30
CA LEU A 108 7.84 18.76 1.01
C LEU A 108 8.11 18.23 2.44
N GLU A 109 7.47 17.15 2.87
CA GLU A 109 7.74 16.53 4.19
C GLU A 109 9.21 16.11 4.34
N ALA A 110 9.82 16.35 5.50
CA ALA A 110 11.23 16.02 5.70
C ALA A 110 11.48 14.50 5.70
N GLU A 111 10.59 13.73 6.34
CA GLU A 111 10.66 12.28 6.39
C GLU A 111 10.08 11.64 5.12
N PRO A 112 10.84 10.84 4.34
CA PRO A 112 10.33 10.23 3.09
C PRO A 112 9.08 9.35 3.28
N GLN A 113 8.92 8.76 4.48
CA GLN A 113 7.78 7.91 4.82
C GLN A 113 6.45 8.69 4.92
N ARG A 114 6.51 10.00 5.17
CA ARG A 114 5.33 10.88 5.29
C ARG A 114 4.89 11.50 3.96
N ARG A 115 5.80 11.55 2.99
CA ARG A 115 5.51 12.02 1.63
C ARG A 115 4.52 11.11 0.91
N TYR A 116 4.08 11.56 -0.26
CA TYR A 116 3.48 10.66 -1.23
C TYR A 116 4.41 9.48 -1.52
N GLN A 117 3.84 8.29 -1.61
CA GLN A 117 4.64 7.08 -1.89
C GLN A 117 4.78 6.84 -3.40
N HIS A 118 3.92 7.45 -4.22
CA HIS A 118 3.96 7.36 -5.68
C HIS A 118 3.57 8.69 -6.32
N ALA A 119 4.23 9.07 -7.42
CA ALA A 119 3.91 10.29 -8.17
C ALA A 119 2.49 10.26 -8.77
N SER A 120 1.93 9.07 -9.01
CA SER A 120 0.54 8.90 -9.44
C SER A 120 -0.47 9.47 -8.43
N GLN A 121 -0.16 9.43 -7.13
CA GLN A 121 -1.04 10.00 -6.10
C GLN A 121 -1.10 11.52 -6.20
N ILE A 122 0.04 12.17 -6.49
CA ILE A 122 0.12 13.62 -6.72
C ILE A 122 -0.73 13.99 -7.93
N LYS A 123 -0.57 13.25 -9.05
CA LYS A 123 -1.38 13.45 -10.26
C LYS A 123 -2.87 13.36 -9.95
N SER A 124 -3.31 12.30 -9.26
CA SER A 124 -4.72 12.10 -8.93
C SER A 124 -5.27 13.25 -8.06
N ASP A 125 -4.53 13.68 -7.05
CA ASP A 125 -4.96 14.77 -6.16
C ASP A 125 -5.06 16.10 -6.94
N VAL A 126 -4.06 16.44 -7.75
CA VAL A 126 -4.07 17.65 -8.59
C VAL A 126 -5.18 17.60 -9.64
N GLN A 127 -5.38 16.47 -10.32
CA GLN A 127 -6.45 16.31 -11.31
C GLN A 127 -7.83 16.38 -10.68
N THR A 128 -8.01 15.84 -9.47
CA THR A 128 -9.27 15.93 -8.74
C THR A 128 -9.58 17.39 -8.40
N ILE A 129 -8.58 18.14 -7.95
CA ILE A 129 -8.72 19.58 -7.68
C ILE A 129 -9.07 20.33 -8.97
N ALA A 130 -8.38 20.06 -10.07
CA ALA A 130 -8.58 20.72 -11.36
C ALA A 130 -9.90 20.35 -12.07
N SER A 131 -10.39 19.12 -11.94
CA SER A 131 -11.61 18.64 -12.62
C SER A 131 -12.90 19.00 -11.87
N THR A 132 -12.79 19.48 -10.63
CA THR A 132 -13.95 19.94 -9.84
C THR A 132 -14.27 21.39 -10.20
N GLU A 133 -14.93 21.63 -11.34
CA GLU A 133 -15.44 22.96 -11.72
C GLU A 133 -16.84 23.24 -11.12
N ASN A 134 -16.91 23.80 -9.88
CA ASN A 134 -17.92 24.76 -9.34
C ASN A 134 -18.06 24.75 -7.80
N PRO A 135 -18.44 25.86 -7.13
CA PRO A 135 -17.95 27.24 -7.21
C PRO A 135 -17.37 27.65 -5.84
N GLY A 136 -16.04 27.70 -5.75
CA GLY A 136 -15.30 28.37 -4.68
C GLY A 136 -14.67 29.68 -5.15
N LEU A 137 -15.15 30.26 -6.26
CA LEU A 137 -14.76 31.59 -6.71
C LEU A 137 -15.57 32.62 -5.93
N ALA A 138 -15.09 32.99 -4.74
CA ALA A 138 -15.18 34.40 -4.39
C ALA A 138 -14.14 35.10 -5.27
N ARG A 139 -14.60 35.85 -6.27
CA ARG A 139 -13.76 36.82 -7.01
C ARG A 139 -12.95 37.61 -5.98
N THR A 140 -11.65 37.40 -5.92
CA THR A 140 -10.78 38.37 -5.27
C THR A 140 -10.70 39.58 -6.19
N ILE A 141 -10.87 40.72 -5.54
CA ILE A 141 -10.93 42.08 -6.06
C ILE A 141 -9.94 42.30 -7.21
N ASP A 142 -10.47 42.72 -8.37
CA ASP A 142 -9.68 43.31 -9.47
C ASP A 142 -8.82 44.45 -8.92
N LEU A 143 -7.49 44.26 -8.91
CA LEU A 143 -6.51 45.31 -8.60
C LEU A 143 -5.91 45.95 -9.86
N ALA A 144 -6.59 45.81 -11.01
CA ALA A 144 -6.17 46.38 -12.28
C ALA A 144 -7.22 47.38 -12.84
N ASP A 145 -7.70 48.30 -12.01
CA ASP A 145 -8.26 49.57 -12.51
C ASP A 145 -8.18 50.65 -11.42
N VAL A 146 -6.98 51.20 -11.23
CA VAL A 146 -6.76 52.40 -10.38
C VAL A 146 -6.66 53.61 -11.31
N ASP A 147 -7.78 54.03 -11.90
CA ASP A 147 -8.01 55.46 -12.21
C ASP A 147 -9.49 55.77 -12.52
N ARG A 148 -10.37 55.78 -11.51
CA ARG A 148 -11.65 56.52 -11.59
C ARG A 148 -12.27 56.77 -10.21
N PRO A 149 -12.77 57.99 -9.92
CA PRO A 149 -13.24 58.33 -8.59
C PRO A 149 -14.66 57.80 -8.32
N ALA A 150 -14.76 57.16 -7.15
CA ALA A 150 -15.90 56.86 -6.28
C ALA A 150 -17.33 57.15 -6.77
N ASP A 151 -18.13 56.08 -6.85
CA ASP A 151 -19.49 56.05 -6.29
C ASP A 151 -19.75 54.69 -5.62
N GLY A 152 -20.42 54.73 -4.47
CA GLY A 152 -20.24 53.77 -3.36
C GLY A 152 -20.62 52.32 -3.61
N VAL A 153 -19.69 51.42 -3.30
CA VAL A 153 -19.96 50.03 -2.89
C VAL A 153 -18.97 49.67 -1.78
N ALA A 154 -19.47 49.30 -0.60
CA ALA A 154 -18.64 48.85 0.51
C ALA A 154 -17.88 47.56 0.17
N PRO A 155 -16.64 47.35 0.65
CA PRO A 155 -15.89 46.13 0.39
C PRO A 155 -16.57 44.96 1.10
N GLY A 156 -17.04 43.98 0.32
CA GLY A 156 -17.58 42.74 0.87
C GLY A 156 -16.49 41.99 1.64
N THR A 157 -16.73 41.80 2.93
CA THR A 157 -16.02 40.81 3.76
C THR A 157 -16.08 39.44 3.07
N PRO A 158 -14.98 38.69 2.95
CA PRO A 158 -15.06 37.30 2.52
C PRO A 158 -16.02 36.57 3.47
N SER A 159 -17.12 36.07 2.92
CA SER A 159 -18.19 35.45 3.70
C SER A 159 -17.59 34.34 4.56
N THR A 160 -17.74 34.43 5.88
CA THR A 160 -17.33 33.41 6.86
C THR A 160 -17.77 31.99 6.48
N ALA A 161 -18.84 31.88 5.68
CA ALA A 161 -19.33 30.63 5.12
C ALA A 161 -18.33 29.91 4.18
N SER A 162 -17.55 30.62 3.36
CA SER A 162 -16.60 29.99 2.42
C SER A 162 -15.37 29.42 3.15
N LEU A 163 -14.87 30.13 4.16
CA LEU A 163 -13.80 29.66 5.04
C LEU A 163 -14.23 28.45 5.88
N GLN A 164 -15.44 28.49 6.45
CA GLN A 164 -15.99 27.34 7.19
C GLN A 164 -16.18 26.10 6.29
N GLN A 165 -16.60 26.29 5.04
CA GLN A 165 -16.82 25.19 4.11
C GLN A 165 -15.49 24.60 3.60
N GLN A 166 -14.46 25.44 3.40
CA GLN A 166 -13.09 24.99 3.14
C GLN A 166 -12.49 24.25 4.34
N GLU A 167 -12.71 24.75 5.56
CA GLU A 167 -12.23 24.10 6.79
C GLU A 167 -12.94 22.75 7.01
N LEU A 168 -14.24 22.67 6.73
CA LEU A 168 -15.00 21.42 6.77
C LEU A 168 -14.48 20.42 5.72
N ALA A 169 -14.26 20.87 4.48
CA ALA A 169 -13.72 20.02 3.42
C ALA A 169 -12.32 19.50 3.76
N ALA A 170 -11.45 20.35 4.31
CA ALA A 170 -10.11 19.96 4.77
C ALA A 170 -10.19 18.93 5.91
N ARG A 171 -11.08 19.14 6.90
CA ARG A 171 -11.33 18.19 8.00
C ARG A 171 -11.87 16.85 7.50
N LEU A 172 -12.76 16.85 6.50
CA LEU A 172 -13.29 15.62 5.89
C LEU A 172 -12.20 14.84 5.14
N LEU A 173 -11.30 15.52 4.42
CA LEU A 173 -10.18 14.88 3.72
C LEU A 173 -9.14 14.31 4.71
N LEU A 174 -8.81 15.04 5.77
CA LEU A 174 -7.93 14.57 6.84
C LEU A 174 -8.51 13.34 7.55
N SER A 175 -9.81 13.40 7.88
CA SER A 175 -10.54 12.27 8.48
C SER A 175 -10.51 11.04 7.57
N ARG A 176 -10.84 11.19 6.27
CA ARG A 176 -10.75 10.11 5.29
C ARG A 176 -9.34 9.52 5.21
N ARG A 177 -8.30 10.37 5.25
CA ARG A 177 -6.89 9.95 5.18
C ARG A 177 -6.48 9.15 6.43
N GLU A 178 -6.83 9.61 7.63
CA GLU A 178 -6.57 8.87 8.87
C GLU A 178 -7.24 7.51 8.88
N LEU A 179 -8.53 7.45 8.49
CA LEU A 179 -9.28 6.21 8.38
C LEU A 179 -8.70 5.26 7.32
N MET A 180 -8.31 5.76 6.14
CA MET A 180 -7.62 4.94 5.13
C MET A 180 -6.28 4.41 5.62
N ASN A 181 -5.54 5.21 6.40
CA ASN A 181 -4.32 4.74 7.04
C ASN A 181 -4.61 3.65 8.09
N ARG A 182 -5.73 3.74 8.82
CA ARG A 182 -6.20 2.65 9.70
C ARG A 182 -6.47 1.36 8.91
N VAL A 183 -7.14 1.43 7.77
CA VAL A 183 -7.38 0.26 6.88
C VAL A 183 -6.06 -0.34 6.40
N ARG A 184 -5.10 0.48 5.98
CA ARG A 184 -3.76 0.01 5.59
C ARG A 184 -3.03 -0.67 6.75
N MET A 185 -3.08 -0.05 7.93
CA MET A 185 -2.41 -0.56 9.13
C MET A 185 -3.03 -1.87 9.63
N SER A 186 -4.35 -2.04 9.52
CA SER A 186 -5.03 -3.27 9.94
C SER A 186 -4.69 -4.47 9.05
N LEU A 187 -4.32 -4.24 7.78
CA LEU A 187 -3.89 -5.30 6.85
C LEU A 187 -2.40 -5.68 6.96
N ARG A 188 -1.55 -4.86 7.60
CA ARG A 188 -0.11 -5.15 7.77
C ARG A 188 0.18 -6.45 8.55
N PRO A 189 -0.51 -6.76 9.67
CA PRO A 189 -0.33 -8.03 10.36
C PRO A 189 -0.67 -9.23 9.47
N LEU A 190 -1.75 -9.14 8.68
CA LEU A 190 -2.12 -10.17 7.72
C LEU A 190 -1.00 -10.39 6.69
N MET A 191 -0.45 -9.32 6.10
CA MET A 191 0.71 -9.39 5.20
C MET A 191 1.90 -10.10 5.84
N ARG A 192 2.27 -9.74 7.08
CA ARG A 192 3.38 -10.38 7.80
C ARG A 192 3.11 -11.86 8.05
N GLY A 193 1.88 -12.22 8.42
CA GLY A 193 1.46 -13.61 8.59
C GLY A 193 1.60 -14.43 7.30
N GLN A 194 1.24 -13.85 6.15
CA GLN A 194 1.40 -14.52 4.85
C GLN A 194 2.87 -14.69 4.44
N VAL A 195 3.75 -13.74 4.77
CA VAL A 195 5.21 -13.90 4.57
C VAL A 195 5.74 -15.07 5.40
N ILE A 196 5.34 -15.17 6.68
CA ILE A 196 5.72 -16.30 7.54
C ILE A 196 5.18 -17.62 6.96
N GLN A 197 3.93 -17.64 6.49
CA GLN A 197 3.36 -18.82 5.85
C GLN A 197 4.16 -19.26 4.61
N ILE A 198 4.59 -18.31 3.75
CA ILE A 198 5.44 -18.61 2.59
C ILE A 198 6.77 -19.23 3.05
N LEU A 199 7.41 -18.68 4.08
CA LEU A 199 8.66 -19.23 4.64
C LEU A 199 8.47 -20.65 5.18
N ILE A 200 7.35 -20.92 5.86
CA ILE A 200 6.98 -22.27 6.30
C ILE A 200 6.82 -23.20 5.09
N GLY A 201 6.14 -22.75 4.03
CA GLY A 201 6.01 -23.52 2.79
C GLY A 201 7.37 -23.86 2.15
N VAL A 202 8.31 -22.91 2.13
CA VAL A 202 9.70 -23.16 1.67
C VAL A 202 10.39 -24.19 2.56
N ALA A 203 10.26 -24.09 3.89
CA ALA A 203 10.83 -25.06 4.82
C ALA A 203 10.27 -26.47 4.61
N ILE A 204 8.97 -26.61 4.34
CA ILE A 204 8.32 -27.89 4.02
C ILE A 204 8.90 -28.49 2.72
N ILE A 205 9.14 -27.67 1.69
CA ILE A 205 9.77 -28.12 0.44
C ILE A 205 11.19 -28.64 0.73
N VAL A 206 12.00 -27.88 1.45
CA VAL A 206 13.38 -28.28 1.81
C VAL A 206 13.38 -29.60 2.59
N LEU A 207 12.45 -29.76 3.54
CA LEU A 207 12.28 -30.99 4.31
C LEU A 207 11.85 -32.17 3.42
N GLY A 208 11.00 -31.92 2.41
CA GLY A 208 10.69 -32.88 1.35
C GLY A 208 11.93 -33.30 0.54
N VAL A 209 12.80 -32.34 0.17
CA VAL A 209 14.05 -32.61 -0.56
C VAL A 209 14.99 -33.46 0.30
N GLN A 210 15.09 -33.18 1.59
CA GLN A 210 15.92 -33.98 2.48
C GLN A 210 15.36 -35.41 2.64
N CYS A 211 14.03 -35.57 2.64
CA CYS A 211 13.38 -36.86 2.83
C CYS A 211 13.71 -37.86 1.72
N TRP A 212 13.63 -37.44 0.45
CA TRP A 212 13.81 -38.33 -0.71
C TRP A 212 15.24 -38.36 -1.30
N ALA A 213 16.02 -37.27 -1.22
CA ALA A 213 17.27 -37.14 -1.98
C ALA A 213 18.38 -38.08 -1.49
N LEU A 214 18.30 -38.49 -0.22
CA LEU A 214 19.26 -39.39 0.41
C LEU A 214 18.72 -40.83 0.55
N ASN A 215 17.47 -41.11 0.16
CA ASN A 215 16.79 -42.37 0.45
C ASN A 215 15.90 -42.85 -0.72
N MET A 216 16.39 -42.75 -1.96
CA MET A 216 15.63 -43.13 -3.16
C MET A 216 15.28 -44.63 -3.23
N ASP A 217 16.01 -45.45 -2.49
CA ASP A 217 15.84 -46.88 -2.29
C ASP A 217 14.61 -47.23 -1.43
N VAL A 218 14.09 -46.28 -0.66
CA VAL A 218 12.98 -46.49 0.26
C VAL A 218 11.69 -45.84 -0.29
N PRO A 219 10.74 -46.63 -0.84
CA PRO A 219 9.60 -46.08 -1.60
C PRO A 219 8.71 -45.12 -0.79
N HIS A 220 8.50 -45.41 0.49
CA HIS A 220 7.63 -44.59 1.33
C HIS A 220 8.24 -43.21 1.63
N ARG A 221 9.58 -43.08 1.70
CA ARG A 221 10.26 -41.80 1.89
C ARG A 221 10.15 -40.93 0.64
N VAL A 222 10.25 -41.53 -0.54
CA VAL A 222 10.03 -40.84 -1.82
C VAL A 222 8.60 -40.29 -1.91
N ILE A 223 7.59 -41.10 -1.56
CA ILE A 223 6.19 -40.69 -1.57
C ILE A 223 5.94 -39.56 -0.56
N CYS A 224 6.41 -39.68 0.68
CA CYS A 224 6.26 -38.63 1.68
C CYS A 224 6.98 -37.33 1.28
N GLY A 225 8.18 -37.44 0.70
CA GLY A 225 8.91 -36.30 0.16
C GLY A 225 8.14 -35.58 -0.95
N ALA A 226 7.54 -36.31 -1.89
CA ALA A 226 6.71 -35.75 -2.95
C ALA A 226 5.43 -35.06 -2.41
N ILE A 227 4.75 -35.67 -1.42
CA ILE A 227 3.58 -35.08 -0.76
C ILE A 227 3.96 -33.74 -0.09
N LEU A 228 5.09 -33.69 0.62
CA LEU A 228 5.58 -32.46 1.25
C LEU A 228 5.88 -31.37 0.23
N HIS A 229 6.50 -31.69 -0.91
CA HIS A 229 6.73 -30.70 -1.97
C HIS A 229 5.43 -30.11 -2.50
N LEU A 230 4.46 -30.97 -2.88
CA LEU A 230 3.17 -30.52 -3.41
C LEU A 230 2.44 -29.64 -2.38
N TYR A 231 2.46 -30.04 -1.11
CA TYR A 231 1.86 -29.26 -0.04
C TYR A 231 2.58 -27.93 0.21
N GLY A 232 3.92 -27.92 0.22
CA GLY A 232 4.72 -26.70 0.39
C GLY A 232 4.49 -25.70 -0.75
N ILE A 233 4.41 -26.16 -2.01
CA ILE A 233 4.05 -25.33 -3.17
C ILE A 233 2.65 -24.73 -2.99
N LEU A 234 1.68 -25.54 -2.55
CA LEU A 234 0.32 -25.08 -2.28
C LEU A 234 0.29 -24.00 -1.19
N VAL A 235 1.04 -24.18 -0.10
CA VAL A 235 1.17 -23.22 1.01
C VAL A 235 1.77 -21.88 0.53
N ILE A 236 2.80 -21.93 -0.32
CA ILE A 236 3.43 -20.74 -0.91
C ILE A 236 2.46 -20.04 -1.86
N ALA A 237 1.84 -20.78 -2.79
CA ALA A 237 0.91 -20.22 -3.77
C ALA A 237 -0.28 -19.52 -3.10
N ALA A 238 -0.80 -20.14 -2.04
CA ALA A 238 -1.83 -19.56 -1.17
C ALA A 238 -1.40 -18.24 -0.53
N GLY A 239 -0.23 -18.20 0.12
CA GLY A 239 0.28 -16.99 0.74
C GLY A 239 0.51 -15.87 -0.28
N ALA A 240 1.07 -16.23 -1.44
CA ALA A 240 1.26 -15.31 -2.56
C ALA A 240 -0.07 -14.78 -3.12
N ALA A 241 -1.11 -15.61 -3.23
CA ALA A 241 -2.43 -15.19 -3.69
C ALA A 241 -3.04 -14.14 -2.75
N VAL A 242 -2.91 -14.30 -1.42
CA VAL A 242 -3.40 -13.32 -0.44
C VAL A 242 -2.56 -12.04 -0.51
N CYS A 243 -1.23 -12.14 -0.53
CA CYS A 243 -0.32 -10.98 -0.63
C CYS A 243 -0.58 -10.15 -1.90
N THR A 244 -0.72 -10.81 -3.06
CA THR A 244 -0.99 -10.12 -4.32
C THR A 244 -2.34 -9.42 -4.31
N ARG A 245 -3.37 -9.98 -3.65
CA ARG A 245 -4.66 -9.32 -3.48
C ARG A 245 -4.59 -8.12 -2.57
N ILE A 246 -3.83 -8.17 -1.47
CA ILE A 246 -3.61 -7.01 -0.60
C ILE A 246 -2.90 -5.89 -1.35
N ASN A 247 -1.86 -6.21 -2.12
CA ASN A 247 -1.10 -5.23 -2.89
C ASN A 247 -1.88 -4.61 -4.07
N ARG A 248 -2.97 -5.27 -4.52
CA ARG A 248 -3.87 -4.76 -5.55
C ARG A 248 -4.93 -3.79 -5.02
N ILE A 249 -5.00 -3.56 -3.70
CA ILE A 249 -5.94 -2.59 -3.13
C ILE A 249 -5.38 -1.18 -3.38
N ASP A 250 -5.98 -0.48 -4.34
CA ASP A 250 -5.70 0.93 -4.55
C ASP A 250 -6.58 1.76 -3.60
N TYR A 251 -5.93 2.47 -2.67
CA TYR A 251 -6.62 3.30 -1.68
C TYR A 251 -7.07 4.67 -2.23
N SER A 252 -6.77 4.96 -3.50
CA SER A 252 -7.27 6.16 -4.18
C SER A 252 -8.65 5.94 -4.82
N GLU A 253 -9.07 4.68 -4.99
CA GLU A 253 -10.39 4.33 -5.49
C GLU A 253 -11.50 4.79 -4.51
N PRO A 254 -12.76 4.91 -4.99
CA PRO A 254 -13.88 5.21 -4.10
C PRO A 254 -14.15 4.04 -3.12
N VAL A 255 -14.79 4.36 -1.99
CA VAL A 255 -14.90 3.48 -0.82
C VAL A 255 -15.62 2.16 -1.11
N ASP A 256 -16.58 2.18 -2.04
CA ASP A 256 -17.33 1.03 -2.53
C ASP A 256 -16.42 0.02 -3.25
N GLN A 257 -15.52 0.49 -4.12
CA GLN A 257 -14.56 -0.36 -4.82
C GLN A 257 -13.58 -0.99 -3.83
N ILE A 258 -13.06 -0.22 -2.87
CA ILE A 258 -12.17 -0.73 -1.82
C ILE A 258 -12.88 -1.81 -0.98
N ARG A 259 -14.16 -1.62 -0.67
CA ARG A 259 -14.99 -2.61 0.03
C ARG A 259 -15.13 -3.91 -0.77
N ASP A 260 -15.36 -3.83 -2.07
CA ASP A 260 -15.46 -5.00 -2.94
C ASP A 260 -14.13 -5.76 -3.04
N ARG A 261 -13.01 -5.04 -3.13
CA ARG A 261 -11.66 -5.63 -3.07
C ARG A 261 -11.42 -6.35 -1.74
N LEU A 262 -11.82 -5.74 -0.63
CA LEU A 262 -11.68 -6.34 0.70
C LEU A 262 -12.59 -7.57 0.89
N ALA A 263 -13.81 -7.53 0.36
CA ALA A 263 -14.72 -8.68 0.33
C ALA A 263 -14.13 -9.83 -0.50
N SER A 264 -13.54 -9.52 -1.65
CA SER A 264 -12.84 -10.48 -2.49
C SER A 264 -11.62 -11.08 -1.79
N LEU A 265 -10.82 -10.25 -1.11
CA LEU A 265 -9.69 -10.70 -0.29
C LEU A 265 -10.16 -11.67 0.80
N ARG A 266 -11.23 -11.32 1.52
CA ARG A 266 -11.82 -12.17 2.57
C ARG A 266 -12.26 -13.52 2.02
N SER A 267 -12.94 -13.52 0.87
CA SER A 267 -13.42 -14.75 0.23
C SER A 267 -12.26 -15.68 -0.12
N VAL A 268 -11.24 -15.15 -0.79
CA VAL A 268 -10.03 -15.92 -1.15
C VAL A 268 -9.31 -16.43 0.09
N TYR A 269 -9.10 -15.58 1.11
CA TYR A 269 -8.45 -15.96 2.35
C TYR A 269 -9.16 -17.14 3.04
N LEU A 270 -10.49 -17.10 3.12
CA LEU A 270 -11.28 -18.17 3.71
C LEU A 270 -11.24 -19.46 2.89
N GLN A 271 -11.32 -19.37 1.56
CA GLN A 271 -11.26 -20.54 0.67
C GLN A 271 -9.89 -21.23 0.75
N VAL A 272 -8.83 -20.44 0.63
CA VAL A 272 -7.43 -20.89 0.69
C VAL A 272 -7.11 -21.49 2.06
N GLY A 273 -7.59 -20.87 3.14
CA GLY A 273 -7.42 -21.39 4.50
C GLY A 273 -8.01 -22.79 4.68
N GLY A 274 -9.16 -23.09 4.06
CA GLY A 274 -9.74 -24.44 4.08
C GLY A 274 -8.89 -25.45 3.30
N VAL A 275 -8.44 -25.08 2.09
CA VAL A 275 -7.65 -25.95 1.21
C VAL A 275 -6.31 -26.34 1.85
N ILE A 276 -5.65 -25.43 2.58
CA ILE A 276 -4.41 -25.72 3.30
C ILE A 276 -4.68 -26.41 4.64
N GLY A 277 -5.68 -25.92 5.39
CA GLY A 277 -5.90 -26.30 6.78
C GLY A 277 -6.49 -27.69 6.97
N PHE A 278 -7.41 -28.15 6.10
CA PHE A 278 -8.02 -29.47 6.29
C PHE A 278 -7.06 -30.63 6.01
N PRO A 279 -6.24 -30.63 4.94
CA PRO A 279 -5.24 -31.67 4.72
C PRO A 279 -4.19 -31.77 5.84
N TRP A 280 -4.01 -30.72 6.65
CA TRP A 280 -3.06 -30.71 7.77
C TRP A 280 -3.25 -31.89 8.75
N TRP A 281 -4.49 -32.38 8.91
CA TRP A 281 -4.81 -33.57 9.70
C TRP A 281 -4.05 -34.84 9.27
N LEU A 282 -3.61 -34.90 8.02
CA LEU A 282 -2.84 -36.01 7.44
C LEU A 282 -1.35 -35.66 7.27
N MET A 283 -1.00 -34.37 7.24
CA MET A 283 0.36 -33.92 6.91
C MET A 283 1.41 -34.27 7.98
N TRP A 284 1.00 -34.55 9.21
CA TRP A 284 1.95 -34.95 10.25
C TRP A 284 2.64 -36.29 9.94
N ILE A 285 2.02 -37.20 9.17
CA ILE A 285 2.61 -38.49 8.79
C ILE A 285 3.82 -38.27 7.85
N PRO A 286 3.69 -37.58 6.69
CA PRO A 286 4.84 -37.23 5.86
C PRO A 286 5.93 -36.45 6.61
N VAL A 287 5.56 -35.52 7.50
CA VAL A 287 6.52 -34.75 8.31
C VAL A 287 7.28 -35.67 9.26
N ALA A 288 6.61 -36.60 9.96
CA ALA A 288 7.24 -37.56 10.86
C ALA A 288 8.24 -38.46 10.12
N VAL A 289 7.87 -38.98 8.95
CA VAL A 289 8.76 -39.77 8.08
C VAL A 289 9.99 -38.97 7.65
N ALA A 290 9.81 -37.70 7.30
CA ALA A 290 10.92 -36.84 6.88
C ALA A 290 11.92 -36.55 8.02
N ILE A 291 11.48 -36.52 9.29
CA ILE A 291 12.35 -36.39 10.47
C ILE A 291 12.86 -37.77 10.94
N ARG A 292 12.78 -38.80 10.08
CA ARG A 292 13.25 -40.18 10.30
C ARG A 292 12.46 -40.98 11.34
N PHE A 293 11.23 -40.58 11.64
CA PHE A 293 10.36 -41.32 12.54
C PHE A 293 9.56 -42.41 11.81
N ASP A 294 10.26 -43.38 11.21
CA ASP A 294 9.67 -44.37 10.30
C ASP A 294 8.70 -45.34 10.97
N PHE A 295 8.72 -45.45 12.31
CA PHE A 295 7.79 -46.28 13.07
C PHE A 295 6.32 -45.93 12.79
N VAL A 296 6.03 -44.69 12.38
CA VAL A 296 4.69 -44.26 11.96
C VAL A 296 4.14 -45.06 10.78
N MET A 297 5.01 -45.66 9.95
CA MET A 297 4.61 -46.47 8.80
C MET A 297 4.26 -47.91 9.18
N HIS A 298 4.46 -48.31 10.44
CA HIS A 298 4.04 -49.63 10.91
C HIS A 298 2.50 -49.73 10.82
N PRO A 299 1.92 -50.84 10.32
CA PRO A 299 0.47 -50.95 10.11
C PRO A 299 -0.40 -50.59 11.34
N TYR A 300 0.03 -51.02 12.54
CA TYR A 300 -0.64 -50.70 13.81
C TYR A 300 -0.58 -49.22 14.22
N SER A 301 0.31 -48.41 13.63
CA SER A 301 0.38 -46.96 13.84
C SER A 301 -0.26 -46.20 12.69
N LEU A 302 0.04 -46.60 11.45
CA LEU A 302 -0.40 -45.93 10.23
C LEU A 302 -1.92 -45.96 10.04
N VAL A 303 -2.54 -47.15 10.18
CA VAL A 303 -3.97 -47.31 9.91
C VAL A 303 -4.83 -46.48 10.87
N PRO A 304 -4.63 -46.55 12.21
CA PRO A 304 -5.36 -45.68 13.13
C PRO A 304 -5.11 -44.19 12.87
N SER A 305 -3.87 -43.82 12.55
CA SER A 305 -3.49 -42.44 12.25
C SER A 305 -4.21 -41.87 11.02
N LEU A 306 -4.30 -42.66 9.94
CA LEU A 306 -5.04 -42.29 8.74
C LEU A 306 -6.54 -42.19 9.02
N ILE A 307 -7.12 -43.12 9.78
CA ILE A 307 -8.54 -43.08 10.14
C ILE A 307 -8.85 -41.80 10.92
N VAL A 308 -8.07 -41.49 11.96
CA VAL A 308 -8.24 -40.28 12.77
C VAL A 308 -8.05 -39.03 11.90
N GLY A 309 -7.01 -38.99 11.06
CA GLY A 309 -6.74 -37.86 10.18
C GLY A 309 -7.84 -37.62 9.16
N VAL A 310 -8.37 -38.67 8.52
CA VAL A 310 -9.47 -38.57 7.56
C VAL A 310 -10.76 -38.12 8.25
N ILE A 311 -11.09 -38.69 9.42
CA ILE A 311 -12.26 -38.27 10.19
C ILE A 311 -12.13 -36.79 10.60
N GLY A 312 -10.98 -36.39 11.14
CA GLY A 312 -10.71 -35.01 11.53
C GLY A 312 -10.82 -34.04 10.35
N MET A 313 -10.26 -34.39 9.19
CA MET A 313 -10.37 -33.62 7.94
C MET A 313 -11.83 -33.48 7.49
N VAL A 314 -12.58 -34.58 7.43
CA VAL A 314 -13.98 -34.58 6.97
C VAL A 314 -14.88 -33.78 7.92
N VAL A 315 -14.73 -33.97 9.24
CA VAL A 315 -15.49 -33.21 10.24
C VAL A 315 -15.18 -31.72 10.17
N SER A 316 -13.90 -31.36 10.03
CA SER A 316 -13.47 -29.95 9.91
C SER A 316 -14.04 -29.31 8.64
N TYR A 317 -13.98 -30.00 7.51
CA TYR A 317 -14.53 -29.53 6.25
C TYR A 317 -16.06 -29.40 6.31
N TRP A 318 -16.75 -30.37 6.91
CA TRP A 318 -18.20 -30.33 7.09
C TRP A 318 -18.64 -29.15 7.96
N LEU A 319 -17.97 -28.92 9.10
CA LEU A 319 -18.23 -27.77 9.97
C LEU A 319 -17.99 -26.44 9.23
N TYR A 320 -16.92 -26.36 8.46
CA TYR A 320 -16.61 -25.18 7.65
C TYR A 320 -17.68 -24.90 6.60
N LEU A 321 -18.13 -25.91 5.85
CA LEU A 321 -19.24 -25.77 4.90
C LEU A 321 -20.54 -25.37 5.60
N ARG A 322 -20.81 -25.93 6.78
CA ARG A 322 -22.00 -25.60 7.57
C ARG A 322 -21.99 -24.14 8.02
N VAL A 323 -20.85 -23.62 8.46
CA VAL A 323 -20.69 -22.20 8.83
C VAL A 323 -20.84 -21.29 7.61
N GLN A 324 -20.34 -21.70 6.43
CA GLN A 324 -20.49 -20.86 5.23
C GLN A 324 -21.91 -20.81 4.68
N LYS A 325 -22.65 -21.92 4.73
CA LYS A 325 -24.03 -22.01 4.20
C LYS A 325 -25.11 -21.46 5.14
N SER A 326 -24.80 -21.22 6.40
CA SER A 326 -25.77 -20.76 7.38
C SER A 326 -25.80 -19.23 7.48
N ASP A 327 -26.99 -18.66 7.45
CA ASP A 327 -27.25 -17.24 7.73
C ASP A 327 -27.53 -16.96 9.21
N SER A 328 -27.22 -17.92 10.09
CA SER A 328 -27.41 -17.73 11.53
C SER A 328 -26.43 -16.71 12.13
N PRO A 329 -26.81 -15.99 13.20
CA PRO A 329 -25.92 -15.06 13.90
C PRO A 329 -24.61 -15.71 14.40
N SER A 330 -24.70 -16.98 14.79
CA SER A 330 -23.54 -17.78 15.20
C SER A 330 -22.60 -18.03 14.02
N ALA A 331 -23.12 -18.36 12.84
CA ALA A 331 -22.32 -18.54 11.63
C ALA A 331 -21.58 -17.27 11.21
N GLU A 332 -22.20 -16.09 11.37
CA GLU A 332 -21.51 -14.81 11.13
C GLU A 332 -20.35 -14.58 12.12
N THR A 333 -20.56 -14.92 13.39
CA THR A 333 -19.51 -14.84 14.43
C THR A 333 -18.33 -15.74 14.09
N TRP A 334 -18.59 -16.97 13.65
CA TRP A 334 -17.56 -17.90 13.20
C TRP A 334 -16.84 -17.39 11.93
N ARG A 335 -17.57 -16.84 10.95
CA ARG A 335 -16.95 -16.21 9.76
C ARG A 335 -16.02 -15.05 10.14
N LYS A 336 -16.38 -14.23 11.13
CA LYS A 336 -15.50 -13.16 11.64
C LYS A 336 -14.23 -13.72 12.28
N ARG A 337 -14.36 -14.75 13.13
CA ARG A 337 -13.19 -15.42 13.74
C ARG A 337 -12.26 -16.04 12.69
N PHE A 338 -12.82 -16.67 11.65
CA PHE A 338 -12.01 -17.26 10.59
C PHE A 338 -11.36 -16.22 9.66
N ALA A 339 -12.02 -15.07 9.42
CA ALA A 339 -11.48 -14.00 8.57
C ALA A 339 -10.31 -13.23 9.23
N GLY A 340 -10.12 -13.40 10.54
CA GLY A 340 -9.08 -12.74 11.32
C GLY A 340 -9.37 -11.25 11.59
N ASP A 341 -8.78 -10.75 12.68
CA ASP A 341 -9.04 -9.38 13.17
C ASP A 341 -8.61 -8.31 12.16
N SER A 342 -7.58 -8.59 11.35
CA SER A 342 -7.09 -7.68 10.31
C SER A 342 -8.16 -7.27 9.29
N ILE A 343 -8.89 -8.24 8.72
CA ILE A 343 -9.92 -7.98 7.70
C ILE A 343 -11.16 -7.37 8.35
N ALA A 344 -11.52 -7.82 9.55
CA ALA A 344 -12.64 -7.26 10.31
C ALA A 344 -12.41 -5.78 10.63
N ASN A 345 -11.24 -5.43 11.18
CA ASN A 345 -10.86 -4.05 11.49
C ASN A 345 -10.80 -3.16 10.25
N ALA A 346 -10.29 -3.69 9.12
CA ALA A 346 -10.33 -2.99 7.84
C ALA A 346 -11.77 -2.68 7.39
N SER A 347 -12.68 -3.65 7.49
CA SER A 347 -14.09 -3.46 7.10
C SER A 347 -14.83 -2.50 8.02
N LEU A 348 -14.50 -2.49 9.31
CA LEU A 348 -15.08 -1.58 10.30
C LEU A 348 -14.64 -0.14 10.04
N ALA A 349 -13.35 0.08 9.78
CA ALA A 349 -12.83 1.40 9.41
C ALA A 349 -13.46 1.93 8.10
N LEU A 350 -13.71 1.08 7.09
CA LEU A 350 -14.44 1.49 5.89
C LEU A 350 -15.88 1.93 6.18
N LYS A 351 -16.57 1.20 7.06
CA LYS A 351 -17.94 1.52 7.48
C LYS A 351 -18.02 2.87 8.20
N GLU A 352 -17.03 3.19 9.03
CA GLU A 352 -16.91 4.51 9.68
C GLU A 352 -16.78 5.65 8.65
N ILE A 353 -16.04 5.44 7.54
CA ILE A 353 -15.93 6.45 6.47
C ILE A 353 -17.28 6.67 5.79
N GLU A 354 -17.96 5.59 5.42
CA GLU A 354 -19.27 5.66 4.75
C GLU A 354 -20.27 6.43 5.62
N GLN A 355 -20.29 6.16 6.93
CA GLN A 355 -21.14 6.91 7.88
C GLN A 355 -20.74 8.38 8.03
N ALA A 356 -19.43 8.69 8.02
CA ALA A 356 -18.93 10.06 8.11
C ALA A 356 -19.08 10.88 6.80
N GLN A 357 -19.30 10.23 5.65
CA GLN A 357 -19.56 10.89 4.37
C GLN A 357 -21.07 11.05 4.07
N ILE A 358 -21.94 10.31 4.76
CA ILE A 358 -23.40 10.40 4.63
C ILE A 358 -23.97 11.49 5.56
N GLN A 359 -23.23 11.90 6.60
CA GLN A 359 -23.54 13.05 7.46
C GLN A 359 -22.88 14.32 6.94
#